data_AF-T1CFK2-F1
#
_entry.id   AF-T1CFK2-F1
#
_cell.length_a   1.000
_cell.length_b   1.000
_cell.length_c   1.000
_cell.angle_alpha   90.00
_cell.angle_beta   90.00
_cell.angle_gamma   90.00
#
_symmetry.space_group_name_H-M   'P 1'
#
loop_
_entity.id
_entity.type
_entity.pdbx_description
1 polymer ?
#
loop_
_entity_poly.entity_id
_entity_poly.type
_entity_poly.pdbx_seq_one_letter_code
_entity_poly.pdbx_strand_id
1 'polypeptide(L)' 'APQEGRGVTVTDDEILRAQSDLRRQQGVSVCPDGGGRTWAAVPRLLERGRLRPDETVLLYNTGSGLLYGRD' A
#
# COMPACT_ATOMS: atom_id res chain seq x y z
N ALA A 1 9.55 4.95 -24.18
CA ALA A 1 8.52 6.00 -24.00
C ALA A 1 8.72 6.63 -22.62
N PRO A 2 8.46 7.93 -22.43
CA PRO A 2 8.52 8.52 -21.09
C PRO A 2 7.58 7.77 -20.15
N GLN A 3 8.04 7.49 -18.93
CA GLN A 3 7.24 6.77 -17.95
C GLN A 3 6.07 7.66 -17.52
N GLU A 4 4.84 7.23 -17.81
CA GLU A 4 3.62 7.97 -17.49
C GLU A 4 3.26 7.75 -16.01
N GLY A 5 3.90 8.51 -15.12
CA GLY A 5 3.61 8.47 -13.68
C GLY A 5 2.21 8.99 -13.39
N ARG A 6 1.42 8.26 -12.59
CA ARG A 6 0.08 8.69 -12.14
C ARG A 6 -0.11 8.40 -10.66
N GLY A 7 -0.89 9.25 -9.99
CA GLY A 7 -1.21 9.16 -8.57
C GLY A 7 -2.65 8.71 -8.31
N VAL A 8 -2.87 8.19 -7.10
CA VAL A 8 -4.19 7.92 -6.55
C VAL A 8 -4.23 8.40 -5.11
N THR A 9 -5.38 8.92 -4.69
CA THR A 9 -5.64 9.29 -3.30
C THR A 9 -6.23 8.11 -2.54
N VAL A 10 -5.88 8.00 -1.27
CA VAL A 10 -6.45 7.06 -0.30
C VAL A 10 -6.76 7.84 0.96
N THR A 11 -7.75 7.37 1.71
CA THR A 11 -8.15 7.93 3.00
C THR A 11 -7.30 7.33 4.13
N ASP A 12 -7.24 8.02 5.26
CA ASP A 12 -6.52 7.52 6.44
C ASP A 12 -7.08 6.17 6.93
N ASP A 13 -8.40 5.98 6.90
CA ASP A 13 -9.03 4.72 7.29
C ASP A 13 -8.60 3.55 6.39
N GLU A 14 -8.44 3.80 5.09
CA GLU A 14 -7.94 2.81 4.14
C GLU A 14 -6.47 2.47 4.40
N ILE A 15 -5.65 3.46 4.74
CA ILE A 15 -4.25 3.26 5.12
C ILE A 15 -4.15 2.39 6.37
N LEU A 16 -4.96 2.67 7.40
CA LEU A 16 -4.95 1.93 8.66
C LEU A 16 -5.46 0.49 8.47
N ARG A 17 -6.52 0.30 7.67
CA ARG A 17 -6.99 -1.05 7.28
C ARG A 17 -5.92 -1.81 6.52
N ALA A 18 -5.29 -1.19 5.53
CA ALA A 18 -4.22 -1.77 4.74
C ALA A 18 -3.05 -2.26 5.62
N GLN A 19 -2.64 -1.46 6.60
CA GLN A 19 -1.59 -1.82 7.55
C GLN A 19 -1.99 -3.04 8.40
N SER A 20 -3.24 -3.06 8.89
CA SER A 20 -3.79 -4.20 9.65
C SER A 20 -3.88 -5.46 8.79
N ASP A 21 -4.31 -5.35 7.54
CA ASP A 21 -4.43 -6.49 6.61
C ASP A 21 -3.07 -7.09 6.29
N LEU A 22 -2.07 -6.28 5.98
CA LEU A 22 -0.69 -6.74 5.78
C LEU A 22 -0.15 -7.46 7.01
N ARG A 23 -0.39 -6.92 8.21
CA ARG A 23 0.04 -7.53 9.47
C ARG A 23 -0.63 -8.88 9.69
N ARG A 24 -1.95 -8.96 9.53
CA ARG A 24 -2.75 -10.16 9.83
C ARG A 24 -2.61 -11.26 8.79
N GLN A 25 -2.52 -10.90 7.51
CA GLN A 25 -2.54 -11.86 6.40
C GLN A 25 -1.15 -12.25 5.93
N GLN A 26 -0.18 -11.33 6.00
CA GLN A 26 1.18 -11.54 5.47
C GLN A 26 2.26 -11.53 6.56
N GLY A 27 1.92 -11.19 7.81
CA GLY A 27 2.89 -11.07 8.90
C GLY A 27 3.86 -9.89 8.72
N VAL A 28 3.54 -8.92 7.85
CA VAL A 28 4.41 -7.78 7.54
C VAL A 28 3.91 -6.53 8.25
N SER A 29 4.76 -5.95 9.11
CA SER A 29 4.49 -4.67 9.77
C SER A 29 5.16 -3.52 9.00
N VAL A 30 4.36 -2.56 8.53
CA VAL A 30 4.80 -1.44 7.69
C VAL A 30 4.40 -0.10 8.28
N CYS A 31 5.03 1.01 7.88
CA CYS A 31 4.55 2.34 8.30
C CYS A 31 3.27 2.75 7.53
N PRO A 32 2.46 3.69 8.06
CA PRO A 32 1.21 4.10 7.41
C PRO A 32 1.43 4.79 6.06
N ASP A 33 2.31 5.78 6.02
CA ASP A 33 2.61 6.64 4.88
C ASP A 33 3.41 5.95 3.76
N GLY A 34 4.19 4.93 4.09
CA GLY A 34 4.94 4.11 3.14
C GLY A 34 4.14 2.87 2.73
N GLY A 35 4.28 1.80 3.50
CA GLY A 35 3.70 0.51 3.14
C GLY A 35 2.16 0.47 3.20
N GLY A 36 1.53 1.08 4.21
CA GLY A 36 0.07 1.11 4.33
C GLY A 36 -0.58 1.86 3.16
N ARG A 37 -0.07 3.05 2.84
CA ARG A 37 -0.54 3.90 1.73
C ARG A 37 -0.34 3.24 0.37
N THR A 38 0.82 2.62 0.14
CA THR A 38 1.09 1.94 -1.13
C THR A 38 0.24 0.69 -1.29
N TRP A 39 0.00 -0.09 -0.22
CA TRP A 39 -0.93 -1.22 -0.24
C TRP A 39 -2.38 -0.78 -0.47
N ALA A 40 -2.84 0.26 0.25
CA ALA A 40 -4.19 0.82 0.08
C ALA A 40 -4.45 1.33 -1.34
N ALA A 41 -3.41 1.72 -2.08
CA ALA A 41 -3.51 2.17 -3.46
C ALA A 41 -3.71 1.02 -4.47
N VAL A 42 -3.23 -0.20 -4.17
CA VAL A 42 -3.22 -1.33 -5.11
C VAL A 42 -4.62 -1.67 -5.64
N PRO A 43 -5.68 -1.83 -4.81
CA PRO A 43 -7.02 -2.15 -5.31
C PRO A 43 -7.53 -1.12 -6.31
N ARG A 44 -7.35 0.19 -6.03
CA ARG A 44 -7.76 1.26 -6.94
C ARG A 44 -6.97 1.26 -8.24
N LEU A 45 -5.68 0.94 -8.19
CA LEU A 45 -4.85 0.87 -9.38
C LEU A 45 -5.23 -0.35 -10.25
N LEU A 46 -5.57 -1.49 -9.65
CA LEU A 46 -6.12 -2.65 -10.35
C LEU A 46 -7.48 -2.33 -10.99
N GLU A 47 -8.41 -1.73 -10.24
CA GLU A 47 -9.73 -1.33 -10.75
C GLU A 47 -9.64 -0.36 -11.93
N ARG A 48 -8.66 0.55 -11.91
CA ARG A 48 -8.41 1.51 -13.00
C ARG A 48 -7.62 0.92 -14.17
N GLY A 49 -7.31 -0.38 -14.15
CA GLY A 49 -6.49 -1.05 -15.17
C GLY A 49 -5.06 -0.51 -15.25
N ARG A 50 -4.56 0.08 -14.15
CA ARG A 50 -3.21 0.66 -14.06
C ARG A 50 -2.17 -0.34 -13.59
N LEU A 51 -2.60 -1.33 -12.81
CA LEU A 51 -1.85 -2.54 -12.55
C LEU A 51 -2.58 -3.71 -13.20
N ARG A 52 -1.84 -4.70 -13.69
CA ARG A 52 -2.43 -5.99 -14.06
C ARG A 52 -2.44 -6.94 -12.86
N PRO A 53 -3.43 -7.84 -12.74
CA PRO A 53 -3.49 -8.81 -11.63
C PRO A 53 -2.27 -9.73 -11.53
N ASP A 54 -1.58 -9.98 -12.64
CA ASP A 54 -0.41 -10.84 -12.77
C ASP A 54 0.92 -10.04 -12.77
N GLU A 55 0.88 -8.73 -12.56
CA GLU A 55 2.06 -7.88 -12.58
C GLU A 55 2.82 -7.92 -11.25
N THR A 56 4.14 -8.06 -11.33
CA THR A 56 5.02 -7.93 -10.17
C THR A 56 5.26 -6.46 -9.86
N VAL A 57 4.80 -6.02 -8.69
CA VAL A 57 4.96 -4.64 -8.21
C VAL A 57 5.83 -4.58 -6.95
N LEU A 58 6.67 -3.54 -6.84
CA LEU A 58 7.41 -3.23 -5.61
C LEU A 58 6.68 -2.14 -4.83
N LEU A 59 6.23 -2.47 -3.62
CA LEU A 59 5.67 -1.50 -2.69
C LEU A 59 6.79 -1.00 -1.77
N TYR A 60 7.08 0.30 -1.83
CA TYR A 60 8.18 0.89 -1.06
C TYR A 60 7.71 1.31 0.33
N ASN A 61 8.10 0.55 1.35
CA ASN A 61 7.87 0.89 2.74
C ASN A 61 9.03 1.77 3.27
N THR A 62 8.75 3.03 3.58
CA THR A 62 9.75 4.04 3.94
C THR A 62 10.15 4.01 5.42
N GLY A 63 9.45 3.26 6.27
CA GLY A 63 9.69 3.24 7.71
C GLY A 63 9.21 1.98 8.41
N SER A 64 9.67 1.76 9.64
CA SER A 64 9.27 0.59 10.42
C SER A 64 7.83 0.72 10.92
N GLY A 65 7.02 -0.33 10.74
CA GLY A 65 5.68 -0.40 11.33
C GLY A 65 5.68 -0.49 12.85
N LEU A 66 6.81 -0.86 13.48
CA LEU A 66 6.95 -0.94 14.95
C LEU A 66 6.77 0.43 15.63
N LEU A 67 7.05 1.53 14.93
CA LEU A 67 6.86 2.88 15.47
C LEU A 67 5.38 3.28 15.59
N TYR A 68 4.50 2.51 14.95
CA TYR A 68 3.07 2.79 14.83
C TYR A 68 2.22 1.67 15.40
N GLY A 69 2.84 0.72 16.11
CA GLY A 69 2.16 -0.37 16.80
C GLY A 69 1.12 0.21 17.74
N ARG A 70 -0.14 0.18 17.31
CA ARG A 70 -1.28 0.17 18.22
C ARG A 70 -1.60 -1.29 18.49
N ASP A 71 -0.87 -1.81 19.47
CA ASP A 71 -1.41 -2.54 20.60
C ASP A 71 -0.96 -1.76 21.86
#